data_AF-A0A918VM35-F1
#
_entry.id   AF-A0A918VM35-F1
#
_cell.length_a   1.000
_cell.length_b   1.000
_cell.length_c   1.000
_cell.angle_alpha   90.00
_cell.angle_beta   90.00
_cell.angle_gamma   90.00
#
_symmetry.space_group_name_H-M   'P 1'
#
loop_
_entity.id
_entity.type
_entity.pdbx_description
1 polymer ?
#
loop_
_entity_poly.entity_id
_entity_poly.type
_entity_poly.pdbx_seq_one_letter_code
_entity_poly.pdbx_strand_id
1 'polypeptide(L)'
;MNWGKKIAENSINKVVKGPYDVTGVLAFKDGERICRDKAIKLFAAFFHKADRVFFGRAADKGYGINRLCFLEFGKSQKCIHVHFVAQSMIDPVVFSAILNVLWNTLDADTATLKSNWITPIHDKQAIAEYVTKEMWRFRDDSLVINCDHHNDDSDAYASFCNDAQAQRIANHLTDDLFEAALDNVPVHSVLIRHKFNERQRAQANKDRERGQRMANSMASLRQFLSQKA
;
A
#
# COMPACT_ATOMS: atom_id res chain seq x y z
N MET A 1 20.76 -6.89 18.05
CA MET A 1 20.33 -5.97 16.97
C MET A 1 19.06 -6.54 16.33
N ASN A 2 17.93 -5.80 16.31
CA ASN A 2 16.67 -6.33 15.75
C ASN A 2 16.58 -6.01 14.25
N TRP A 3 17.05 -6.94 13.42
CA TRP A 3 17.14 -6.79 11.96
C TRP A 3 15.79 -6.43 11.31
N GLY A 4 14.68 -7.04 11.74
CA GLY A 4 13.34 -6.72 11.23
C GLY A 4 12.89 -5.29 11.56
N LYS A 5 13.32 -4.74 12.71
CA LYS A 5 13.04 -3.35 13.06
C LYS A 5 13.78 -2.38 12.14
N LYS A 6 15.06 -2.66 11.85
CA LYS A 6 15.88 -1.86 10.92
C LYS A 6 15.31 -1.86 9.50
N ILE A 7 14.79 -2.99 9.02
CA ILE A 7 14.13 -3.07 7.71
C ILE A 7 12.88 -2.21 7.69
N ALA A 8 12.01 -2.35 8.69
CA ALA A 8 10.81 -1.54 8.79
C ALA A 8 11.14 -0.04 8.81
N GLU A 9 12.08 0.39 9.66
CA GLU A 9 12.55 1.79 9.72
C GLU A 9 13.11 2.28 8.37
N ASN A 10 13.89 1.45 7.67
CA ASN A 10 14.41 1.78 6.35
C ASN A 10 13.29 1.91 5.31
N SER A 11 12.32 1.00 5.30
CA SER A 11 11.18 1.04 4.39
C SER A 11 10.31 2.27 4.65
N ILE A 12 10.07 2.62 5.92
CA ILE A 12 9.37 3.86 6.29
C ILE A 12 10.11 5.07 5.73
N ASN A 13 11.42 5.17 5.96
CA ASN A 13 12.24 6.26 5.45
C ASN A 13 12.21 6.37 3.93
N LYS A 14 12.23 5.24 3.21
CA LYS A 14 12.11 5.22 1.74
C LYS A 14 10.78 5.78 1.27
N VAL A 15 9.66 5.39 1.90
CA VAL A 15 8.34 5.90 1.55
C VAL A 15 8.24 7.40 1.84
N VAL A 16 8.67 7.85 3.02
CA VAL A 16 8.58 9.26 3.44
C VAL A 16 9.43 10.17 2.55
N LYS A 17 10.64 9.76 2.20
CA LYS A 17 11.55 10.56 1.37
C LYS A 17 11.28 10.46 -0.13
N GLY A 18 10.68 9.36 -0.59
CA GLY A 18 10.42 9.14 -2.01
C GLY A 18 9.32 10.04 -2.57
N PRO A 19 9.11 10.07 -3.89
CA PRO A 19 8.17 10.98 -4.54
C PRO A 19 6.70 10.53 -4.47
N TYR A 20 6.36 9.61 -3.57
CA TYR A 20 5.05 8.97 -3.56
C TYR A 20 3.96 9.87 -2.98
N ASP A 21 2.84 9.96 -3.70
CA ASP A 21 1.66 10.78 -3.39
C ASP A 21 0.35 9.99 -3.50
N VAL A 22 0.40 8.73 -3.92
CA VAL A 22 -0.72 7.78 -3.96
C VAL A 22 -0.37 6.53 -3.18
N THR A 23 -1.35 5.94 -2.52
CA THR A 23 -1.23 4.67 -1.80
C THR A 23 -2.37 3.75 -2.17
N GLY A 24 -2.17 2.44 -2.01
CA GLY A 24 -3.28 1.51 -2.14
C GLY A 24 -3.07 0.15 -1.53
N VAL A 25 -4.16 -0.62 -1.52
CA VAL A 25 -4.20 -2.02 -1.10
C VAL A 25 -4.84 -2.83 -2.20
N LEU A 26 -4.06 -3.69 -2.85
CA LEU A 26 -4.56 -4.68 -3.81
C LEU A 26 -5.04 -5.90 -3.02
N ALA A 27 -6.36 -6.00 -2.88
CA ALA A 27 -7.04 -7.10 -2.22
C ALA A 27 -7.95 -7.85 -3.19
N PHE A 28 -8.29 -9.09 -2.84
CA PHE A 28 -9.23 -9.93 -3.59
C PHE A 28 -10.59 -9.96 -2.89
N LYS A 29 -11.67 -10.21 -3.64
CA LYS A 29 -13.03 -10.35 -3.10
C LYS A 29 -13.11 -11.43 -2.02
N ASP A 30 -12.48 -12.57 -2.30
CA ASP A 30 -12.28 -13.65 -1.34
C ASP A 30 -10.79 -14.01 -1.29
N GLY A 31 -10.05 -13.24 -0.49
CA GLY A 31 -8.62 -13.45 -0.31
C GLY A 31 -8.25 -14.78 0.35
N GLU A 32 -9.19 -15.47 1.02
CA GLU A 32 -8.90 -16.78 1.63
C GLU A 32 -8.95 -17.92 0.61
N ARG A 33 -9.73 -17.75 -0.46
CA ARG A 33 -9.88 -18.76 -1.52
C ARG A 33 -8.89 -18.64 -2.66
N ILE A 34 -8.39 -17.43 -2.94
CA ILE A 34 -7.48 -17.25 -4.07
C ILE A 34 -6.18 -18.01 -3.86
N CYS A 35 -5.78 -18.77 -4.88
CA CYS A 35 -4.47 -19.43 -4.89
C CYS A 35 -3.35 -18.39 -4.89
N ARG A 36 -2.31 -18.60 -4.07
CA ARG A 36 -1.14 -17.73 -3.97
C ARG A 36 -0.47 -17.46 -5.32
N ASP A 37 -0.29 -18.49 -6.15
CA ASP A 37 0.37 -18.33 -7.46
C ASP A 37 -0.48 -17.48 -8.41
N LYS A 38 -1.81 -17.63 -8.35
CA LYS A 38 -2.73 -16.76 -9.09
C LYS A 38 -2.64 -15.32 -8.58
N ALA A 39 -2.66 -15.13 -7.26
CA ALA A 39 -2.57 -13.81 -6.65
C ALA A 39 -1.28 -13.06 -7.06
N ILE A 40 -0.13 -13.71 -6.98
CA ILE A 40 1.16 -13.14 -7.39
C ILE A 40 1.15 -12.73 -8.87
N LYS A 41 0.63 -13.60 -9.75
CA LYS A 41 0.48 -13.29 -11.19
C LYS A 41 -0.44 -12.10 -11.42
N LEU A 42 -1.54 -12.00 -10.68
CA LEU A 42 -2.47 -10.87 -10.80
C LEU A 42 -1.86 -9.56 -10.31
N PHE A 43 -1.06 -9.56 -9.23
CA PHE A 43 -0.34 -8.36 -8.81
C PHE A 43 0.65 -7.88 -9.88
N ALA A 44 1.44 -8.79 -10.46
CA ALA A 44 2.35 -8.46 -11.54
C ALA A 44 1.62 -7.96 -12.79
N ALA A 45 0.52 -8.63 -13.17
CA ALA A 45 -0.31 -8.24 -14.30
C ALA A 45 -0.96 -6.86 -14.10
N PHE A 46 -1.41 -6.54 -12.88
CA PHE A 46 -1.95 -5.22 -12.54
C PHE A 46 -0.93 -4.13 -12.81
N PHE A 47 0.27 -4.26 -12.25
CA PHE A 47 1.29 -3.22 -12.39
C PHE A 47 1.80 -3.12 -13.83
N HIS A 48 1.99 -4.24 -14.53
CA HIS A 48 2.33 -4.20 -15.95
C HIS A 48 1.24 -3.52 -16.78
N LYS A 49 -0.05 -3.79 -16.49
CA LYS A 49 -1.18 -3.12 -17.16
C LYS A 49 -1.18 -1.63 -16.86
N ALA A 50 -0.97 -1.22 -15.61
CA ALA A 50 -0.85 0.18 -15.24
C ALA A 50 0.31 0.86 -15.99
N ASP A 51 1.49 0.25 -16.02
CA ASP A 51 2.65 0.77 -16.75
C ASP A 51 2.34 0.93 -18.25
N ARG A 52 1.67 -0.04 -18.87
CA ARG A 52 1.23 0.03 -20.28
C ARG A 52 0.23 1.14 -20.54
N VAL A 53 -0.71 1.39 -19.62
CA VAL A 53 -1.69 2.47 -19.74
C VAL A 53 -0.98 3.82 -19.77
N PHE A 54 -0.07 4.05 -18.83
CA PHE A 54 0.60 5.34 -18.69
C PHE A 54 1.75 5.56 -19.69
N PHE A 55 2.54 4.52 -19.99
CA PHE A 55 3.77 4.61 -20.79
C PHE A 55 3.70 3.92 -22.16
N GLY A 56 2.63 3.19 -22.47
CA GLY A 56 2.49 2.46 -23.73
C GLY A 56 3.56 1.39 -23.90
N ARG A 57 4.15 1.30 -25.10
CA ARG A 57 5.25 0.34 -25.38
C ARG A 57 6.57 0.69 -24.69
N ALA A 58 6.71 1.88 -24.12
CA ALA A 58 7.89 2.19 -23.32
C ALA A 58 7.96 1.32 -22.05
N ALA A 59 6.82 0.80 -21.58
CA ALA A 59 6.80 -0.17 -20.48
C ALA A 59 7.60 -1.45 -20.77
N ASP A 60 7.68 -1.87 -22.04
CA ASP A 60 8.47 -3.03 -22.47
C ASP A 60 9.98 -2.77 -22.42
N LYS A 61 10.37 -1.50 -22.31
CA LYS A 61 11.75 -1.03 -22.21
C LYS A 61 12.14 -0.66 -20.78
N GLY A 62 11.29 -0.96 -19.80
CA GLY A 62 11.54 -0.71 -18.38
C GLY A 62 10.97 0.59 -17.83
N TYR A 63 10.22 1.38 -18.61
CA TYR A 63 9.49 2.52 -18.05
C TYR A 63 8.29 2.04 -17.22
N GLY A 64 7.99 2.72 -16.12
CA GLY A 64 6.88 2.33 -15.26
C GLY A 64 6.62 3.35 -14.17
N ILE A 65 5.53 3.14 -13.46
CA ILE A 65 5.16 3.94 -12.30
C ILE A 65 6.14 3.63 -11.17
N ASN A 66 6.91 4.62 -10.75
CA ASN A 66 7.65 4.68 -9.49
C ASN A 66 6.77 4.23 -8.34
N ARG A 67 7.10 3.08 -7.76
CA ARG A 67 6.29 2.44 -6.72
C ARG A 67 7.12 1.54 -5.82
N LEU A 68 6.63 1.40 -4.59
CA LEU A 68 7.08 0.38 -3.65
C LEU A 68 5.90 -0.50 -3.27
N CYS A 69 6.11 -1.81 -3.26
CA CYS A 69 5.13 -2.83 -2.96
C CYS A 69 5.55 -3.61 -1.73
N PHE A 70 4.60 -3.84 -0.83
CA PHE A 70 4.79 -4.49 0.44
C PHE A 70 3.76 -5.59 0.59
N LEU A 71 4.25 -6.83 0.65
CA LEU A 71 3.38 -7.98 0.82
C LEU A 71 2.83 -8.04 2.26
N GLU A 72 1.52 -8.23 2.38
CA GLU A 72 0.84 -8.44 3.64
C GLU A 72 0.08 -9.76 3.63
N PHE A 73 0.25 -10.50 4.72
CA PHE A 73 -0.55 -11.67 5.04
C PHE A 73 -1.62 -11.26 6.05
N GLY A 74 -2.89 -11.43 5.67
CA GLY A 74 -4.03 -11.26 6.55
C GLY A 74 -3.97 -12.20 7.76
N LYS A 75 -4.94 -12.05 8.68
CA LYS A 75 -4.94 -12.78 9.97
C LYS A 75 -4.82 -14.31 9.82
N SER A 76 -5.47 -14.88 8.80
CA SER A 76 -5.44 -16.32 8.51
C SER A 76 -4.16 -16.79 7.79
N GLN A 77 -3.25 -15.87 7.45
CA GLN A 77 -2.03 -16.07 6.65
C GLN A 77 -2.25 -16.60 5.22
N LYS A 78 -3.49 -16.95 4.86
CA LYS A 78 -3.89 -17.37 3.52
C LYS A 78 -4.29 -16.18 2.65
N CYS A 79 -4.80 -15.14 3.28
CA CYS A 79 -5.22 -13.91 2.63
C CYS A 79 -4.01 -13.05 2.28
N ILE A 80 -3.70 -12.92 0.99
CA ILE A 80 -2.52 -12.21 0.49
C ILE A 80 -2.96 -10.89 -0.12
N HIS A 81 -2.45 -9.77 0.41
CA HIS A 81 -2.66 -8.44 -0.13
C HIS A 81 -1.32 -7.77 -0.44
N VAL A 82 -1.32 -6.84 -1.39
CA VAL A 82 -0.18 -5.95 -1.62
C VAL A 82 -0.56 -4.54 -1.20
N HIS A 83 0.15 -4.03 -0.19
CA HIS A 83 0.17 -2.60 0.09
C HIS A 83 1.16 -1.94 -0.85
N PHE A 84 0.84 -0.77 -1.39
CA PHE A 84 1.78 -0.04 -2.21
C PHE A 84 1.70 1.47 -2.01
N VAL A 85 2.77 2.13 -2.41
CA VAL A 85 2.81 3.57 -2.66
C VAL A 85 3.30 3.81 -4.07
N ALA A 86 2.79 4.86 -4.71
CA ALA A 86 3.10 5.21 -6.10
C ALA A 86 3.25 6.72 -6.25
N GLN A 87 4.07 7.14 -7.22
CA GLN A 87 4.13 8.52 -7.70
C GLN A 87 3.13 8.68 -8.84
N SER A 88 2.17 9.58 -8.67
CA SER A 88 1.20 9.92 -9.69
C SER A 88 1.86 10.58 -10.90
N MET A 89 1.36 10.24 -12.09
CA MET A 89 1.81 10.82 -13.37
C MET A 89 0.99 12.05 -13.78
N ILE A 90 -0.18 12.18 -13.18
CA ILE A 90 -1.22 13.18 -13.40
C ILE A 90 -1.83 13.49 -12.03
N ASP A 91 -2.91 14.29 -11.97
CA ASP A 91 -3.61 14.55 -10.71
C ASP A 91 -3.80 13.26 -9.85
N PRO A 92 -3.40 13.24 -8.56
CA PRO A 92 -3.44 12.05 -7.73
C PRO A 92 -4.83 11.42 -7.56
N VAL A 93 -5.91 12.21 -7.58
CA VAL A 93 -7.29 11.70 -7.47
C VAL A 93 -7.66 10.96 -8.75
N VAL A 94 -7.43 11.58 -9.91
CA VAL A 94 -7.64 10.99 -11.23
C VAL A 94 -6.81 9.71 -11.37
N PHE A 95 -5.51 9.79 -11.05
CA PHE A 95 -4.61 8.64 -11.08
C PHE A 95 -5.10 7.48 -10.20
N SER A 96 -5.55 7.77 -8.98
CA SER A 96 -6.12 6.78 -8.06
C SER A 96 -7.38 6.13 -8.64
N ALA A 97 -8.28 6.91 -9.26
CA ALA A 97 -9.48 6.38 -9.90
C ALA A 97 -9.14 5.43 -11.07
N ILE A 98 -8.16 5.79 -11.91
CA ILE A 98 -7.67 4.92 -13.00
C ILE A 98 -7.19 3.59 -12.42
N LEU A 99 -6.31 3.63 -11.42
CA LEU A 99 -5.80 2.40 -10.80
C LEU A 99 -6.91 1.55 -10.16
N ASN A 100 -7.93 2.19 -9.56
CA ASN A 100 -9.08 1.47 -9.02
C ASN A 100 -9.85 0.72 -10.11
N VAL A 101 -10.10 1.35 -11.26
CA VAL A 101 -10.75 0.71 -12.41
C VAL A 101 -9.88 -0.43 -12.96
N LEU A 102 -8.58 -0.20 -13.12
CA LEU A 102 -7.67 -1.21 -13.65
C LEU A 102 -7.60 -2.46 -12.78
N TRP A 103 -7.58 -2.31 -11.45
CA TRP A 103 -7.63 -3.45 -10.53
C TRP A 103 -8.99 -4.15 -10.59
N ASN A 104 -10.08 -3.40 -10.45
CA ASN A 104 -11.44 -3.94 -10.44
C ASN A 104 -11.77 -4.76 -11.69
N THR A 105 -11.26 -4.35 -12.85
CA THR A 105 -11.54 -4.98 -14.15
C THR A 105 -10.52 -6.03 -14.57
N LEU A 106 -9.50 -6.30 -13.75
CA LEU A 106 -8.40 -7.19 -14.14
C LEU A 106 -8.82 -8.65 -14.17
N ASP A 107 -9.55 -9.11 -13.15
CA ASP A 107 -9.98 -10.50 -13.00
C ASP A 107 -11.30 -10.57 -12.22
N ALA A 108 -12.01 -11.70 -12.30
CA ALA A 108 -13.24 -11.87 -11.51
C ALA A 108 -12.96 -11.86 -9.99
N ASP A 109 -11.77 -12.25 -9.55
CA ASP A 109 -11.39 -12.34 -8.14
C ASP A 109 -10.92 -11.01 -7.52
N THR A 110 -10.58 -10.00 -8.33
CA THR A 110 -10.08 -8.71 -7.81
C THR A 110 -11.17 -7.91 -7.11
N ALA A 111 -10.79 -7.15 -6.08
CA ALA A 111 -11.71 -6.32 -5.31
C ALA A 111 -12.56 -5.39 -6.19
N THR A 112 -13.83 -5.23 -5.81
CA THR A 112 -14.75 -4.28 -6.45
C THR A 112 -14.33 -2.83 -6.18
N LEU A 113 -14.82 -1.87 -6.95
CA LEU A 113 -14.58 -0.43 -6.70
C LEU A 113 -14.95 0.00 -5.27
N LYS A 114 -15.97 -0.59 -4.65
CA LYS A 114 -16.37 -0.24 -3.27
C LYS A 114 -15.37 -0.74 -2.22
N SER A 115 -14.69 -1.83 -2.52
CA SER A 115 -13.78 -2.54 -1.60
C SER A 115 -12.30 -2.34 -1.91
N ASN A 116 -11.97 -1.86 -3.11
CA ASN A 116 -10.61 -1.55 -3.50
C ASN A 116 -10.24 -0.18 -2.96
N TRP A 117 -9.07 -0.04 -2.35
CA TRP A 117 -8.68 1.18 -1.67
C TRP A 117 -7.39 1.68 -2.27
N ILE A 118 -7.49 2.53 -3.29
CA ILE A 118 -6.38 3.26 -3.88
C ILE A 118 -6.73 4.75 -3.83
N THR A 119 -5.93 5.55 -3.14
CA THR A 119 -6.22 6.95 -2.83
C THR A 119 -4.97 7.82 -2.79
N PRO A 120 -5.11 9.15 -2.91
CA PRO A 120 -4.04 10.09 -2.57
C PRO A 120 -3.57 9.93 -1.12
N ILE A 121 -2.30 10.22 -0.88
CA ILE A 121 -1.68 10.26 0.44
C ILE A 121 -2.03 11.58 1.11
N HIS A 122 -2.63 11.52 2.30
CA HIS A 122 -2.96 12.69 3.12
C HIS A 122 -1.98 12.89 4.28
N ASP A 123 -1.34 11.81 4.76
CA ASP A 123 -0.31 11.83 5.79
C ASP A 123 0.75 10.80 5.42
N LYS A 124 1.89 11.30 4.93
CA LYS A 124 2.94 10.45 4.39
C LYS A 124 3.61 9.57 5.45
N GLN A 125 3.72 10.07 6.69
CA GLN A 125 4.30 9.32 7.80
C GLN A 125 3.37 8.19 8.22
N ALA A 126 2.09 8.49 8.43
CA ALA A 126 1.11 7.49 8.82
C ALA A 126 0.93 6.40 7.73
N ILE A 127 0.96 6.80 6.45
CA ILE A 127 0.96 5.85 5.32
C ILE A 127 2.20 4.98 5.32
N ALA A 128 3.39 5.56 5.48
CA ALA A 128 4.63 4.80 5.50
C ALA A 128 4.63 3.74 6.61
N GLU A 129 4.19 4.08 7.82
CA GLU A 129 4.04 3.13 8.91
C GLU A 129 3.02 2.04 8.61
N TYR A 130 1.92 2.39 7.94
CA TYR A 130 0.87 1.43 7.60
C TYR A 130 1.29 0.42 6.53
N VAL A 131 1.80 0.88 5.39
CA VAL A 131 2.15 0.01 4.26
C VAL A 131 3.35 -0.89 4.58
N THR A 132 4.21 -0.48 5.52
CA THR A 132 5.39 -1.24 5.93
C THR A 132 5.19 -2.09 7.19
N LYS A 133 3.98 -2.14 7.75
CA LYS A 133 3.73 -2.70 9.09
C LYS A 133 4.07 -4.18 9.26
N GLU A 134 4.16 -4.95 8.17
CA GLU A 134 4.54 -6.37 8.20
C GLU A 134 6.01 -6.61 7.81
N MET A 135 6.79 -5.56 7.53
CA MET A 135 8.20 -5.68 7.14
C MET A 135 9.12 -6.24 8.24
N TRP A 136 8.68 -6.21 9.50
CA TRP A 136 9.42 -6.92 10.56
C TRP A 136 9.46 -8.45 10.35
N ARG A 137 8.55 -8.99 9.52
CA ARG A 137 8.47 -10.41 9.15
C ARG A 137 9.41 -10.80 8.00
N PHE A 138 10.15 -9.89 7.39
CA PHE A 138 11.06 -10.12 6.22
C PHE A 138 12.21 -11.10 6.46
N ARG A 139 12.16 -11.90 7.53
CA ARG A 139 13.08 -12.99 7.85
C ARG A 139 12.79 -14.26 7.06
N ASP A 140 11.69 -14.28 6.30
CA ASP A 140 11.24 -15.39 5.48
C ASP A 140 11.34 -14.98 4.00
N ASP A 141 11.91 -15.84 3.15
CA ASP A 141 12.11 -15.63 1.70
C ASP A 141 10.79 -15.42 0.94
N SER A 142 9.66 -15.66 1.63
CA SER A 142 8.29 -15.62 1.12
C SER A 142 7.72 -14.22 0.87
N LEU A 143 8.45 -13.14 1.20
CA LEU A 143 7.94 -11.75 1.20
C LEU A 143 8.30 -10.91 -0.04
N VAL A 144 9.05 -11.46 -1.00
CA VAL A 144 9.44 -10.73 -2.21
C VAL A 144 8.37 -10.90 -3.29
N ILE A 145 7.60 -9.84 -3.52
CA ILE A 145 6.89 -9.66 -4.79
C ILE A 145 7.71 -8.64 -5.58
N ASN A 146 8.26 -9.06 -6.73
CA ASN A 146 9.04 -8.19 -7.61
C ASN A 146 8.11 -7.26 -8.42
N CYS A 147 7.38 -6.40 -7.72
CA CYS A 147 6.50 -5.39 -8.29
C CYS A 147 6.98 -3.96 -7.99
N ASP A 148 8.07 -3.80 -7.24
CA ASP A 148 8.72 -2.50 -7.09
C ASP A 148 9.19 -1.99 -8.45
N HIS A 149 9.13 -0.69 -8.63
CA HIS A 149 9.67 -0.06 -9.83
C HIS A 149 10.21 1.32 -9.48
N HIS A 150 11.37 1.64 -10.06
CA HIS A 150 12.04 2.91 -9.87
C HIS A 150 12.64 3.36 -11.21
N ASN A 151 12.26 4.56 -11.62
CA ASN A 151 12.84 5.35 -12.68
C ASN A 151 13.64 6.47 -12.01
N ASP A 152 14.94 6.53 -12.34
CA ASP A 152 15.83 7.60 -11.91
C ASP A 152 15.63 8.90 -12.72
N ASP A 153 14.90 8.82 -13.84
CA ASP A 153 14.64 9.93 -14.75
C ASP A 153 13.27 10.57 -14.48
N SER A 154 13.26 11.67 -13.74
CA SER A 154 12.04 12.45 -13.47
C SER A 154 11.51 13.18 -14.70
N ASP A 155 12.37 13.53 -15.65
CA ASP A 155 11.98 14.26 -16.87
C ASP A 155 11.25 13.33 -17.85
N ALA A 156 11.52 12.02 -17.77
CA ALA A 156 10.76 11.00 -18.48
C ALA A 156 9.25 11.10 -18.22
N TYR A 157 8.81 11.34 -16.98
CA TYR A 157 7.39 11.43 -16.64
C TYR A 157 6.66 12.51 -17.43
N ALA A 158 7.25 13.70 -17.49
CA ALA A 158 6.69 14.85 -18.20
C ALA A 158 6.56 14.55 -19.71
N SER A 159 7.53 13.84 -20.29
CA SER A 159 7.51 13.48 -21.72
C SER A 159 6.33 12.57 -22.11
N PHE A 160 5.79 11.80 -21.16
CA PHE A 160 4.63 10.92 -21.38
C PHE A 160 3.28 11.59 -21.10
N CYS A 161 3.25 12.80 -20.51
CA CYS A 161 2.02 13.56 -20.31
C CYS A 161 1.60 14.23 -21.63
N ASN A 162 0.98 13.46 -22.52
CA ASN A 162 0.62 13.87 -23.87
C ASN A 162 -0.67 13.19 -24.37
N ASP A 163 -1.18 13.61 -25.53
CA ASP A 163 -2.43 13.09 -26.12
C ASP A 163 -2.41 11.57 -26.31
N ALA A 164 -1.25 10.99 -26.63
CA ALA A 164 -1.15 9.53 -26.77
C ALA A 164 -1.36 8.81 -25.44
N GLN A 165 -0.94 9.39 -24.31
CA GLN A 165 -1.26 8.89 -22.98
C GLN A 165 -2.74 9.05 -22.67
N ALA A 166 -3.32 10.23 -22.92
CA ALA A 166 -4.74 10.47 -22.71
C ALA A 166 -5.60 9.45 -23.49
N GLN A 167 -5.26 9.17 -24.75
CA GLN A 167 -5.97 8.19 -25.56
C GLN A 167 -5.83 6.76 -25.02
N ARG A 168 -4.65 6.36 -24.54
CA ARG A 168 -4.46 5.04 -23.92
C ARG A 168 -5.31 4.89 -22.66
N ILE A 169 -5.32 5.93 -21.82
CA ILE A 169 -6.16 5.96 -20.62
C ILE A 169 -7.63 5.81 -21.01
N ALA A 170 -8.13 6.63 -21.95
CA ALA A 170 -9.50 6.57 -22.43
C ALA A 170 -9.89 5.18 -22.99
N ASN A 171 -8.99 4.51 -23.71
CA ASN A 171 -9.24 3.18 -24.26
C ASN A 171 -9.44 2.09 -23.18
N HIS A 172 -9.02 2.34 -21.94
CA HIS A 172 -9.11 1.39 -20.83
C HIS A 172 -10.19 1.74 -19.80
N LEU A 173 -10.89 2.85 -19.98
CA LEU A 173 -11.89 3.36 -19.05
C LEU A 173 -13.21 3.55 -19.79
N THR A 174 -14.26 2.88 -19.33
CA THR A 174 -15.64 3.27 -19.70
C THR A 174 -16.06 4.41 -18.79
N ASP A 175 -16.75 5.42 -19.33
CA ASP A 175 -17.18 6.63 -18.60
C ASP A 175 -17.86 6.28 -17.26
N ASP A 176 -18.86 5.40 -17.26
CA ASP A 176 -19.60 5.00 -16.05
C ASP A 176 -18.71 4.42 -14.94
N LEU A 177 -17.77 3.53 -15.28
CA LEU A 177 -16.87 2.91 -14.29
C LEU A 177 -15.86 3.92 -13.76
N PHE A 178 -15.43 4.85 -14.61
CA PHE A 178 -14.46 5.86 -14.24
C PHE A 178 -15.08 6.93 -13.33
N GLU A 179 -16.27 7.41 -13.65
CA GLU A 179 -17.06 8.30 -12.78
C GLU A 179 -17.33 7.62 -11.43
N ALA A 180 -17.79 6.37 -11.44
CA ALA A 180 -17.98 5.61 -10.21
C ALA A 180 -16.68 5.45 -9.39
N ALA A 181 -15.53 5.31 -10.05
CA ALA A 181 -14.25 5.25 -9.35
C ALA A 181 -13.87 6.61 -8.75
N LEU A 182 -14.06 7.72 -9.48
CA LEU A 182 -13.83 9.08 -9.00
C LEU A 182 -14.67 9.39 -7.76
N ASP A 183 -15.96 9.03 -7.77
CA ASP A 183 -16.86 9.23 -6.64
C ASP A 183 -16.45 8.43 -5.39
N ASN A 184 -15.83 7.27 -5.59
CA ASN A 184 -15.39 6.40 -4.49
C ASN A 184 -14.06 6.87 -3.86
N VAL A 185 -13.17 7.56 -4.59
CA VAL A 185 -11.85 7.97 -4.07
C VAL A 185 -11.96 8.84 -2.79
N PRO A 186 -12.83 9.87 -2.72
CA PRO A 186 -13.04 10.63 -1.48
C PRO A 186 -13.56 9.77 -0.34
N VAL A 187 -14.51 8.86 -0.63
CA VAL A 187 -15.09 7.94 0.37
C VAL A 187 -14.01 7.03 0.95
N HIS A 188 -13.19 6.43 0.09
CA HIS A 188 -12.05 5.60 0.51
C HIS A 188 -11.05 6.41 1.34
N SER A 189 -10.77 7.65 0.95
CA SER A 189 -9.84 8.52 1.67
C SER A 189 -10.30 8.76 3.11
N VAL A 190 -11.61 8.98 3.32
CA VAL A 190 -12.22 9.12 4.65
C VAL A 190 -12.13 7.81 5.44
N LEU A 191 -12.48 6.68 4.82
CA LEU A 191 -12.45 5.36 5.47
C LEU A 191 -11.03 4.97 5.91
N ILE A 192 -10.05 5.22 5.06
CA ILE A 192 -8.63 4.97 5.33
C ILE A 192 -8.17 5.83 6.51
N ARG A 193 -8.48 7.13 6.49
CA ARG A 193 -8.16 8.04 7.59
C ARG A 193 -8.81 7.60 8.91
N HIS A 194 -10.06 7.16 8.86
CA HIS A 194 -10.74 6.62 10.03
C HIS A 194 -10.04 5.39 10.60
N LYS A 195 -9.72 4.40 9.75
CA LYS A 195 -8.98 3.19 10.15
C LYS A 195 -7.60 3.50 10.73
N PHE A 196 -6.90 4.52 10.22
CA PHE A 196 -5.63 4.96 10.80
C PHE A 196 -5.81 5.56 12.18
N ASN A 197 -6.79 6.44 12.36
CA ASN A 197 -7.09 7.03 13.66
C ASN A 197 -7.44 5.94 14.69
N GLU A 198 -8.23 4.93 14.32
CA GLU A 198 -8.54 3.79 15.18
C GLU A 198 -7.29 2.99 15.57
N ARG A 199 -6.41 2.72 14.61
CA ARG A 199 -5.15 2.00 14.87
C ARG A 199 -4.22 2.78 15.79
N GLN A 200 -4.05 4.08 15.57
CA GLN A 200 -3.24 4.93 16.44
C GLN A 200 -3.79 4.93 17.87
N ARG A 201 -5.11 5.06 18.03
CA ARG A 201 -5.77 4.97 19.36
C ARG A 201 -5.55 3.61 20.00
N ALA A 202 -5.70 2.51 19.25
CA ALA A 202 -5.48 1.17 19.75
C ALA A 202 -4.01 0.94 20.18
N GLN A 203 -3.05 1.48 19.44
CA GLN A 203 -1.64 1.40 19.78
C GLN A 203 -1.31 2.22 21.04
N ALA A 204 -1.79 3.47 21.12
CA ALA A 204 -1.63 4.30 22.31
C ALA A 204 -2.21 3.65 23.58
N ASN A 205 -3.36 2.99 23.46
CA ASN A 205 -3.96 2.23 24.58
C ASN A 205 -3.07 1.06 25.02
N LYS A 206 -2.52 0.28 24.07
CA LYS A 206 -1.59 -0.82 24.38
C LYS A 206 -0.33 -0.32 25.08
N ASP A 207 0.21 0.81 24.62
CA ASP A 207 1.43 1.39 25.20
C ASP A 207 1.16 1.91 26.62
N ARG A 208 0.00 2.52 26.86
CA ARG A 208 -0.46 2.90 28.21
C ARG A 208 -0.59 1.70 29.14
N GLU A 209 -1.25 0.62 28.69
CA GLU A 209 -1.39 -0.62 29.46
C GLU A 209 -0.04 -1.28 29.76
N ARG A 210 0.90 -1.22 28.82
CA ARG A 210 2.27 -1.74 29.02
C ARG A 210 3.02 -0.91 30.05
N GLY A 211 2.92 0.42 29.97
CA GLY A 211 3.51 1.35 30.94
C GLY A 211 2.98 1.09 32.35
N GLN A 212 1.66 0.93 32.50
CA GLN A 212 1.04 0.61 33.79
C GLN A 212 1.53 -0.73 34.36
N ARG A 213 1.62 -1.77 33.52
CA ARG A 213 2.16 -3.08 33.92
C ARG A 213 3.60 -3.00 34.39
N MET A 214 4.45 -2.24 33.68
CA MET A 214 5.85 -2.04 34.08
C MET A 214 5.95 -1.27 35.40
N ALA A 215 5.14 -0.21 35.58
CA ALA A 215 5.11 0.56 36.82
C ALA A 215 4.70 -0.32 38.02
N ASN A 216 3.65 -1.12 37.86
CA ASN A 216 3.18 -2.06 38.89
C ASN A 216 4.25 -3.11 39.22
N SER A 217 4.95 -3.64 38.21
CA SER A 217 6.03 -4.61 38.40
C SER A 217 7.22 -4.01 39.16
N MET A 218 7.59 -2.76 38.84
CA MET A 218 8.67 -2.05 39.53
C MET A 218 8.29 -1.68 40.97
N ALA A 219 7.03 -1.31 41.22
CA ALA A 219 6.53 -1.06 42.57
C ALA A 219 6.56 -2.33 43.42
N SER A 220 6.11 -3.47 42.88
CA SER A 220 6.18 -4.78 43.55
C SER A 220 7.63 -5.19 43.84
N LEU A 221 8.56 -5.00 42.90
CA LEU A 221 9.97 -5.28 43.10
C LEU A 221 10.57 -4.42 44.23
N ARG A 222 10.26 -3.13 44.27
CA ARG A 222 10.72 -2.22 45.36
C ARG A 222 10.19 -2.68 46.72
N GLN A 223 8.92 -3.05 46.81
CA GLN A 223 8.31 -3.55 48.04
C GLN A 223 8.98 -4.84 48.53
N PHE A 224 9.26 -5.78 47.62
CA PHE A 224 9.98 -7.01 47.95
C PHE A 224 11.40 -6.74 48.48
N LEU A 225 12.13 -5.82 47.85
CA LEU A 225 13.48 -5.44 48.30
C LEU A 225 13.45 -4.75 49.67
N SER A 226 12.44 -3.92 49.96
CA SER A 226 12.29 -3.27 51.28
C SER A 226 11.90 -4.22 52.41
N GLN A 227 11.35 -5.39 52.11
CA GLN A 227 11.00 -6.40 53.13
C GLN A 227 12.17 -7.33 53.48
N LYS A 228 13.28 -7.26 52.72
CA LYS A 228 14.49 -8.07 52.91
C LYS A 228 15.67 -7.28 53.49
N ALA A 229 15.50 -5.99 53.74
CA ALA A 229 16.42 -5.12 54.46
C ALA A 229 15.93 -4.93 55.89
#